data_AF-A0A6P5EHA5-F1
#
_entry.id   AF-A0A6P5EHA5-F1
#
_cell.length_a   1.000
_cell.length_b   1.000
_cell.length_c   1.000
_cell.angle_alpha   90.00
_cell.angle_beta   90.00
_cell.angle_gamma   90.00
#
_symmetry.space_group_name_H-M   'P 1'
#
loop_
_entity.id
_entity.type
_entity.pdbx_description
1 polymer ?
#
loop_
_entity_poly.entity_id
_entity_poly.type
_entity_poly.pdbx_seq_one_letter_code
_entity_poly.pdbx_strand_id
1 'polypeptide(L)'
;IVQFTKLKDGVAIGCAFNHAILDWHSTWHFMSSWVELSPELSRGGGGGGGGGCCPSVVPILDHALAAHRSPSPSLLPVAPESLDPNSPAKPLIHRLFSFPQTLVDQIKLATNQNPNPNPEGPDSEPEPEREPETKTKPKPFSTFQSLGAHMWRAVARARGLAADELTVFAVFADCRGRVDPPVSPAYIGN
;
A
#
# COMPACT_ATOMS: atom_id res chain seq x y z
N ILE A 1 -10.86 17.29 5.72
CA ILE A 1 -10.50 18.33 6.73
C ILE A 1 -8.98 18.49 6.70
N VAL A 2 -8.50 19.73 6.75
CA VAL A 2 -7.07 20.04 6.89
C VAL A 2 -6.89 20.89 8.14
N GLN A 3 -5.97 20.50 9.02
CA GLN A 3 -5.67 21.17 10.28
C GLN A 3 -4.20 21.55 10.36
N PHE A 4 -3.93 22.79 10.72
CA PHE A 4 -2.60 23.28 11.05
C PHE A 4 -2.46 23.41 12.57
N THR A 5 -1.43 22.81 13.12
CA THR A 5 -1.14 22.86 14.56
C THR A 5 0.24 23.47 14.76
N LYS A 6 0.30 24.66 15.34
CA LYS A 6 1.56 25.31 15.70
C LYS A 6 2.14 24.62 16.94
N LEU A 7 3.38 24.16 16.82
CA LEU A 7 4.19 23.62 17.91
C LEU A 7 5.20 24.70 18.36
N LYS A 8 5.94 24.44 19.44
CA LYS A 8 6.96 25.38 19.96
C LYS A 8 7.97 25.77 18.88
N ASP A 9 8.45 24.78 18.13
CA ASP A 9 9.55 24.92 17.16
C ASP A 9 9.18 24.39 15.76
N GLY A 10 7.89 24.36 15.41
CA GLY A 10 7.45 23.84 14.12
C GLY A 10 5.95 23.89 13.90
N VAL A 11 5.50 23.28 12.81
CA VAL A 11 4.09 23.14 12.44
C VAL A 11 3.80 21.68 12.10
N ALA A 12 2.72 21.14 12.64
CA ALA A 12 2.16 19.86 12.21
C ALA A 12 0.94 20.12 11.31
N ILE A 13 0.85 19.37 10.22
CA ILE A 13 -0.29 19.41 9.29
C ILE A 13 -1.01 18.06 9.38
N GLY A 14 -2.28 18.09 9.78
CA GLY A 14 -3.15 16.92 9.82
C GLY A 14 -4.17 16.97 8.68
N CYS A 15 -4.32 15.87 7.95
CA CYS A 15 -5.31 15.74 6.88
C CYS A 15 -6.22 14.54 7.16
N ALA A 16 -7.52 14.73 6.95
CA ALA A 16 -8.52 13.67 7.03
C ALA A 16 -9.36 13.64 5.76
N PHE A 17 -9.49 12.45 5.17
CA PHE A 17 -10.16 12.19 3.90
C PHE A 17 -11.22 11.11 4.07
N ASN A 18 -12.26 11.14 3.24
CA ASN A 18 -13.18 10.01 3.12
C ASN A 18 -12.56 8.97 2.17
N HIS A 19 -12.23 7.79 2.70
CA HIS A 19 -11.55 6.74 1.93
C HIS A 19 -12.42 6.17 0.79
N ALA A 20 -13.75 6.38 0.82
CA ALA A 20 -14.62 6.01 -0.30
C ALA A 20 -14.41 6.90 -1.54
N ILE A 21 -13.84 8.09 -1.38
CA ILE A 21 -13.61 9.05 -2.47
C ILE A 21 -12.23 8.84 -3.11
N LEU A 22 -11.24 8.47 -2.31
CA LEU A 22 -9.85 8.44 -2.75
C LEU A 22 -9.01 7.44 -1.97
N ASP A 23 -8.01 6.88 -2.65
CA ASP A 23 -6.97 6.03 -2.09
C ASP A 23 -5.71 6.83 -1.68
N TRP A 24 -4.67 6.11 -1.23
CA TRP A 24 -3.40 6.72 -0.84
C TRP A 24 -2.69 7.40 -2.03
N HIS A 25 -2.79 6.85 -3.24
CA HIS A 25 -2.16 7.41 -4.44
C HIS A 25 -2.79 8.77 -4.77
N SER A 26 -4.12 8.82 -4.81
CA SER A 26 -4.92 10.03 -5.01
C SER A 26 -4.68 11.06 -3.91
N THR A 27 -4.52 10.61 -2.65
CA THR A 27 -4.15 11.48 -1.52
C THR A 27 -2.82 12.17 -1.80
N TRP A 28 -1.80 11.41 -2.22
CA TRP A 28 -0.48 11.95 -2.50
C TRP A 28 -0.49 12.92 -3.68
N HIS A 29 -1.27 12.61 -4.72
CA HIS A 29 -1.45 13.50 -5.88
C HIS A 29 -2.07 14.85 -5.47
N PHE A 30 -3.11 14.83 -4.61
CA PHE A 30 -3.69 16.04 -4.04
C PHE A 30 -2.65 16.84 -3.24
N MET A 31 -1.90 16.19 -2.33
CA MET A 31 -0.89 16.87 -1.51
C MET A 31 0.23 17.50 -2.37
N SER A 32 0.69 16.80 -3.40
CA SER A 32 1.72 17.31 -4.32
C SER A 32 1.20 18.52 -5.11
N SER A 33 -0.03 18.42 -5.65
CA SER A 33 -0.68 19.52 -6.36
C SER A 33 -0.89 20.74 -5.46
N TRP A 34 -1.24 20.53 -4.20
CA TRP A 34 -1.41 21.62 -3.24
C TRP A 34 -0.08 22.36 -2.96
N VAL A 35 1.03 21.62 -2.82
CA VAL A 35 2.36 22.23 -2.64
C VAL A 35 2.79 23.01 -3.89
N GLU A 36 2.57 22.47 -5.08
CA GLU A 36 2.91 23.14 -6.35
C GLU A 36 2.16 24.46 -6.56
N LEU A 37 0.88 24.48 -6.17
CA LEU A 37 0.02 25.66 -6.28
C LEU A 37 0.21 26.65 -5.12
N SER A 38 1.06 26.35 -4.14
CA SER A 38 1.27 27.22 -3.00
C SER A 38 2.05 28.49 -3.40
N PRO A 39 1.56 29.70 -3.03
CA PRO A 39 2.06 30.98 -3.58
C PRO A 39 3.56 31.26 -3.44
N GLU A 40 4.21 30.69 -2.42
CA GLU A 40 5.62 30.92 -2.11
C GLU A 40 6.55 30.14 -3.05
N LEU A 41 6.14 28.95 -3.52
CA LEU A 41 6.91 28.15 -4.47
C LEU A 41 6.74 28.66 -5.91
N SER A 42 5.57 29.19 -6.24
CA SER A 42 5.26 29.75 -7.57
C SER A 42 6.00 31.07 -7.88
N ARG A 43 6.63 31.72 -6.89
CA ARG A 43 7.35 33.01 -7.04
C ARG A 43 8.88 32.90 -7.01
N GLY A 44 9.45 31.74 -6.71
CA GLY A 44 10.91 31.55 -6.53
C GLY A 44 11.71 31.18 -7.78
N GLY A 45 11.04 30.86 -8.90
CA GLY A 45 11.70 30.56 -10.18
C GLY A 45 11.99 31.82 -10.97
N GLY A 46 13.16 32.44 -10.75
CA GLY A 46 13.63 33.53 -11.59
C GLY A 46 13.89 33.09 -13.03
N GLY A 47 13.14 33.65 -13.97
CA GLY A 47 13.46 33.67 -15.41
C GLY A 47 12.62 32.75 -16.29
N GLY A 48 11.56 33.30 -16.90
CA GLY A 48 10.92 32.73 -18.10
C GLY A 48 9.49 32.22 -17.92
N GLY A 49 8.52 33.14 -17.94
CA GLY A 49 7.12 32.96 -18.35
C GLY A 49 6.43 31.62 -18.05
N GLY A 50 5.70 31.55 -16.93
CA GLY A 50 4.74 30.48 -16.69
C GLY A 50 4.40 30.25 -15.23
N GLY A 51 3.77 31.21 -14.56
CA GLY A 51 3.08 30.93 -13.30
C GLY A 51 1.92 29.98 -13.60
N GLY A 52 2.13 28.68 -13.41
CA GLY A 52 1.14 27.67 -13.78
C GLY A 52 -0.10 27.77 -12.90
N CYS A 53 -1.26 28.06 -13.49
CA CYS A 53 -2.57 27.99 -12.83
C CYS A 53 -3.01 26.54 -12.51
N CYS A 54 -2.21 25.55 -12.88
CA CYS A 54 -2.54 24.13 -12.83
C CYS A 54 -1.35 23.35 -12.25
N PRO A 55 -1.62 22.23 -11.55
CA PRO A 55 -0.57 21.31 -11.13
C PRO A 55 0.10 20.66 -12.35
N SER A 56 1.34 20.21 -12.16
CA SER A 56 2.16 19.56 -13.19
C SER A 56 1.50 18.30 -13.76
N VAL A 57 0.71 17.61 -12.94
CA VAL A 57 -0.15 16.49 -13.35
C VAL A 57 -1.60 16.86 -13.05
N VAL A 58 -2.40 17.05 -14.11
CA VAL A 58 -3.83 17.38 -13.98
C VAL A 58 -4.63 16.15 -13.52
N PRO A 59 -5.42 16.24 -12.44
CA PRO A 59 -6.21 15.12 -11.96
C PRO A 59 -7.34 14.76 -12.92
N ILE A 60 -7.58 13.45 -13.09
CA ILE A 60 -8.72 12.89 -13.82
C ILE A 60 -9.78 12.50 -12.80
N LEU A 61 -10.94 13.17 -12.85
CA LEU A 61 -12.05 13.01 -11.91
C LEU A 61 -13.21 12.17 -12.46
N ASP A 62 -13.07 11.66 -13.69
CA ASP A 62 -14.09 10.82 -14.30
C ASP A 62 -14.06 9.40 -13.70
N HIS A 63 -14.89 9.17 -12.68
CA HIS A 63 -14.99 7.88 -12.01
C HIS A 63 -15.65 6.78 -12.86
N ALA A 64 -16.31 7.11 -13.98
CA ALA A 64 -16.82 6.10 -14.91
C ALA A 64 -15.69 5.26 -15.52
N LEU A 65 -14.47 5.80 -15.53
CA LEU A 65 -13.27 5.07 -15.91
C LEU A 65 -13.04 3.83 -15.01
N ALA A 66 -13.24 3.91 -13.70
CA ALA A 66 -13.00 2.74 -12.84
C ALA A 66 -14.19 1.76 -12.83
N ALA A 67 -15.42 2.27 -12.95
CA ALA A 67 -16.65 1.49 -12.69
C ALA A 67 -16.82 0.25 -13.59
N HIS A 68 -16.38 0.29 -14.84
CA HIS A 68 -16.54 -0.82 -15.80
C HIS A 68 -15.38 -1.82 -15.81
N ARG A 69 -14.37 -1.62 -14.95
CA ARG A 69 -13.09 -2.36 -14.99
C ARG A 69 -12.88 -3.27 -13.78
N SER A 70 -13.77 -3.21 -12.79
CA SER A 70 -13.70 -4.05 -11.59
C SER A 70 -14.45 -5.37 -11.81
N PRO A 71 -13.80 -6.53 -11.64
CA PRO A 71 -14.53 -7.79 -11.56
C PRO A 71 -15.47 -7.76 -10.35
N SER A 72 -16.60 -8.48 -10.46
CA SER A 72 -17.55 -8.63 -9.35
C SER A 72 -16.80 -9.11 -8.10
N PRO A 73 -17.02 -8.52 -6.92
CA PRO A 73 -16.27 -8.90 -5.74
C PRO A 73 -16.59 -10.35 -5.38
N SER A 74 -15.60 -11.23 -5.57
CA SER A 74 -15.58 -12.52 -4.90
C SER A 74 -15.41 -12.22 -3.41
N LEU A 75 -16.51 -12.35 -2.66
CA LEU A 75 -16.47 -12.25 -1.20
C LEU A 75 -15.62 -13.40 -0.68
N LEU A 76 -14.32 -13.14 -0.47
CA LEU A 76 -13.49 -14.04 0.31
C LEU A 76 -14.15 -14.19 1.68
N PRO A 77 -14.18 -15.40 2.26
CA PRO A 77 -14.67 -15.58 3.62
C PRO A 77 -13.86 -14.67 4.53
N VAL A 78 -14.51 -13.62 5.01
CA VAL A 78 -14.00 -12.79 6.09
C VAL A 78 -13.76 -13.76 7.24
N ALA A 79 -12.49 -14.02 7.57
CA ALA A 79 -12.17 -14.67 8.82
C ALA A 79 -12.89 -13.83 9.89
N PRO A 80 -13.85 -14.40 10.65
CA PRO A 80 -14.52 -13.64 11.68
C PRO A 80 -13.41 -13.21 12.64
N GLU A 81 -13.08 -11.92 12.62
CA GLU A 81 -12.29 -11.35 13.67
C GLU A 81 -13.17 -11.54 14.91
N SER A 82 -12.81 -12.52 15.73
CA SER A 82 -13.49 -12.91 16.97
C SER A 82 -13.29 -11.80 18.02
N LEU A 83 -13.65 -10.58 17.65
CA LEU A 83 -13.83 -9.48 18.57
C LEU A 83 -15.28 -9.57 18.99
N ASP A 84 -15.50 -10.17 20.17
CA ASP A 84 -16.77 -9.99 20.87
C ASP A 84 -16.98 -8.47 21.01
N PRO A 85 -18.01 -7.89 20.35
CA PRO A 85 -18.23 -6.44 20.35
C PRO A 85 -18.55 -5.89 21.75
N ASN A 86 -18.85 -6.77 22.71
CA ASN A 86 -19.12 -6.41 24.10
C ASN A 86 -17.92 -6.60 25.03
N SER A 87 -16.82 -7.19 24.54
CA SER A 87 -15.60 -7.31 25.33
C SER A 87 -14.97 -5.93 25.54
N PRO A 88 -14.47 -5.63 26.75
CA PRO A 88 -13.82 -4.34 27.01
C PRO A 88 -12.64 -4.18 26.03
N ALA A 89 -12.65 -3.07 25.29
CA ALA A 89 -11.61 -2.78 24.32
C ALA A 89 -10.24 -2.81 25.01
N LYS A 90 -9.40 -3.77 24.63
CA LYS A 90 -8.00 -3.78 25.07
C LYS A 90 -7.34 -2.50 24.54
N PRO A 91 -6.66 -1.71 25.38
CA PRO A 91 -6.05 -0.47 24.92
C PRO A 91 -4.96 -0.80 23.89
N LEU A 92 -5.19 -0.36 22.65
CA LEU A 92 -4.21 -0.51 21.58
C LEU A 92 -3.13 0.56 21.76
N ILE A 93 -1.87 0.12 21.79
CA ILE A 93 -0.71 1.01 21.89
C ILE A 93 -0.11 1.12 20.51
N HIS A 94 -0.12 2.33 19.94
CA HIS A 94 0.63 2.61 18.73
C HIS A 94 2.12 2.64 19.04
N ARG A 95 2.92 1.85 18.32
CA ARG A 95 4.38 1.87 18.38
C ARG A 95 4.97 2.02 17.00
N LEU A 96 5.97 2.89 16.88
CA LEU A 96 6.78 3.03 15.68
C LEU A 96 8.02 2.12 15.79
N PHE A 97 8.23 1.27 14.79
CA PHE A 97 9.43 0.45 14.66
C PHE A 97 10.26 0.96 13.49
N SER A 98 11.50 1.38 13.78
CA SER A 98 12.43 1.86 12.76
C SER A 98 13.42 0.76 12.40
N PHE A 99 13.57 0.50 11.11
CA PHE A 99 14.51 -0.47 10.58
C PHE A 99 15.63 0.27 9.85
N PRO A 100 16.89 0.23 10.33
CA PRO A 100 18.03 0.74 9.57
C PRO A 100 18.17 0.00 8.24
N GLN A 101 18.69 0.69 7.22
CA GLN A 101 18.87 0.12 5.88
C GLN A 101 19.66 -1.20 5.91
N THR A 102 20.70 -1.27 6.73
CA THR A 102 21.51 -2.48 6.92
C THR A 102 20.70 -3.68 7.39
N LEU A 103 19.72 -3.47 8.28
CA LEU A 103 18.83 -4.52 8.77
C LEU A 103 17.80 -4.92 7.71
N VAL A 104 17.27 -3.94 6.96
CA VAL A 104 16.38 -4.21 5.82
C VAL A 104 17.06 -5.09 4.78
N ASP A 105 18.32 -4.79 4.46
CA ASP A 105 19.13 -5.55 3.50
C ASP A 105 19.40 -6.97 4.01
N GLN A 106 19.70 -7.13 5.30
CA GLN A 106 19.87 -8.45 5.94
C GLN A 106 18.59 -9.28 5.88
N ILE A 107 17.43 -8.69 6.20
CA ILE A 107 16.13 -9.39 6.13
C ILE A 107 15.84 -9.82 4.69
N LYS A 108 16.04 -8.94 3.73
CA LYS A 108 15.84 -9.23 2.30
C LYS A 108 16.80 -10.31 1.80
N LEU A 109 18.07 -10.24 2.19
CA LEU A 109 19.08 -11.25 1.84
C LEU A 109 18.69 -12.62 2.40
N ALA A 110 18.37 -12.70 3.70
CA ALA A 110 17.98 -13.95 4.35
C ALA A 110 16.72 -14.57 3.73
N THR A 111 15.73 -13.75 3.38
CA THR A 111 14.49 -14.21 2.73
C THR A 111 14.77 -14.81 1.35
N ASN A 112 15.68 -14.21 0.58
CA ASN A 112 16.02 -14.66 -0.77
C ASN A 112 17.03 -15.83 -0.80
N GLN A 113 17.78 -16.04 0.28
CA GLN A 113 18.69 -17.19 0.41
C GLN A 113 17.97 -18.49 0.79
N ASN A 114 16.82 -18.39 1.45
CA ASN A 114 16.02 -19.54 1.86
C ASN A 114 14.56 -19.39 1.37
N PRO A 115 14.34 -19.39 0.03
CA PRO A 115 13.00 -19.39 -0.51
C PRO A 115 12.28 -20.67 -0.09
N ASN A 116 11.02 -20.56 0.33
CA ASN A 116 10.20 -21.73 0.64
C ASN A 116 10.20 -22.68 -0.56
N PRO A 117 10.60 -23.97 -0.42
CA PRO A 117 10.66 -24.90 -1.53
C PRO A 117 9.27 -25.25 -2.11
N ASN A 118 8.19 -24.94 -1.40
CA ASN A 118 6.81 -25.08 -1.90
C ASN A 118 6.16 -23.68 -2.04
N PRO A 119 6.26 -23.03 -3.22
CA PRO A 119 5.63 -21.72 -3.45
C PRO A 119 4.10 -21.80 -3.47
N GLU A 120 3.58 -22.99 -3.76
CA GLU A 120 2.19 -23.37 -3.79
C GLU A 120 1.89 -24.11 -2.47
N GLY A 121 0.89 -23.63 -1.72
CA GLY A 121 0.48 -24.23 -0.45
C GLY A 121 0.05 -25.70 -0.62
N PRO A 122 -0.21 -26.43 0.48
CA PRO A 122 -0.61 -27.84 0.43
C PRO A 122 -1.87 -28.13 -0.40
N ASP A 123 -2.68 -27.10 -0.70
CA ASP A 123 -3.99 -27.22 -1.36
C ASP A 123 -4.01 -26.65 -2.80
N SER A 124 -2.85 -26.47 -3.43
CA SER A 124 -2.77 -25.91 -4.79
C SER A 124 -3.09 -27.01 -5.81
N GLU A 125 -4.16 -26.83 -6.60
CA GLU A 125 -4.46 -27.72 -7.72
C GLU A 125 -3.35 -27.64 -8.78
N PRO A 126 -2.98 -28.76 -9.44
CA PRO A 126 -1.93 -28.77 -10.44
C PRO A 126 -2.29 -27.85 -11.61
N GLU A 127 -1.46 -26.83 -11.85
CA GLU A 127 -1.52 -25.97 -13.04
C GLU A 127 -1.50 -26.83 -14.32
N PRO A 128 -2.34 -26.53 -15.33
CA PRO A 128 -2.32 -27.25 -16.61
C PRO A 128 -0.96 -27.07 -17.29
N GLU A 129 -0.39 -28.19 -17.74
CA GLU A 129 0.92 -28.30 -18.39
C GLU A 129 1.14 -27.22 -19.45
N ARG A 130 1.85 -26.15 -19.10
CA ARG A 130 2.40 -25.18 -20.07
C ARG A 130 3.75 -25.69 -20.58
N GLU A 131 3.95 -25.54 -21.89
CA GLU A 131 5.16 -25.93 -22.65
C GLU A 131 6.48 -25.46 -21.98
N PRO A 132 7.62 -26.13 -22.25
CA PRO A 132 8.83 -26.02 -21.43
C PRO A 132 9.46 -24.63 -21.55
N GLU A 133 9.05 -23.72 -20.69
CA GLU A 133 9.75 -22.47 -20.46
C GLU A 133 11.17 -22.80 -19.95
N THR A 134 12.16 -22.24 -20.64
CA THR A 134 13.55 -22.21 -20.22
C THR A 134 13.62 -21.95 -18.71
N LYS A 135 14.31 -22.80 -17.94
CA LYS A 135 14.43 -22.71 -16.47
C LYS A 135 15.10 -21.39 -16.06
N THR A 136 14.33 -20.31 -16.09
CA THR A 136 14.72 -18.99 -15.62
C THR A 136 14.76 -19.07 -14.10
N LYS A 137 15.86 -18.63 -13.48
CA LYS A 137 15.96 -18.61 -12.02
C LYS A 137 14.76 -17.83 -11.44
N PRO A 138 14.14 -18.31 -10.35
CA PRO A 138 13.02 -17.61 -9.75
C PRO A 138 13.41 -16.18 -9.38
N LYS A 139 12.54 -15.22 -9.69
CA LYS A 139 12.76 -13.80 -9.39
C LYS A 139 12.87 -13.61 -7.88
N PRO A 140 13.86 -12.85 -7.38
CA PRO A 140 14.00 -12.61 -5.95
C PRO A 140 12.81 -11.80 -5.39
N PHE A 141 12.44 -12.06 -4.15
CA PHE A 141 11.48 -11.30 -3.38
C PHE A 141 11.92 -9.85 -3.20
N SER A 142 10.95 -8.95 -3.38
CA SER A 142 11.11 -7.52 -3.10
C SER A 142 11.36 -7.22 -1.62
N THR A 143 11.82 -5.99 -1.34
CA THR A 143 11.96 -5.49 0.03
C THR A 143 10.61 -5.50 0.76
N PHE A 144 9.53 -5.10 0.08
CA PHE A 144 8.17 -5.11 0.62
C PHE A 144 7.73 -6.52 1.04
N GLN A 145 7.89 -7.52 0.15
CA GLN A 145 7.56 -8.92 0.46
C GLN A 145 8.40 -9.46 1.62
N SER A 146 9.71 -9.20 1.61
CA SER A 146 10.62 -9.71 2.65
C SER A 146 10.33 -9.10 4.02
N LEU A 147 10.13 -7.78 4.10
CA LEU A 147 9.82 -7.10 5.35
C LEU A 147 8.39 -7.40 5.82
N GLY A 148 7.42 -7.46 4.91
CA GLY A 148 6.04 -7.83 5.21
C GLY A 148 5.95 -9.23 5.83
N ALA A 149 6.61 -10.22 5.23
CA ALA A 149 6.69 -11.58 5.79
C ALA A 149 7.40 -11.60 7.16
N HIS A 150 8.48 -10.84 7.32
CA HIS A 150 9.18 -10.72 8.60
C HIS A 150 8.26 -10.15 9.70
N MET A 151 7.54 -9.07 9.39
CA MET A 151 6.59 -8.43 10.31
C MET A 151 5.42 -9.37 10.64
N TRP A 152 4.82 -10.03 9.65
CA TRP A 152 3.71 -10.95 9.87
C TRP A 152 4.10 -12.09 10.81
N ARG A 153 5.29 -12.70 10.60
CA ARG A 153 5.84 -13.72 11.50
C ARG A 153 6.10 -13.19 12.91
N ALA A 154 6.59 -11.95 13.05
CA ALA A 154 6.78 -11.33 14.35
C ALA A 154 5.44 -11.10 15.08
N VAL A 155 4.41 -10.62 14.37
CA VAL A 155 3.06 -10.42 14.91
C VAL A 155 2.42 -11.74 15.30
N ALA A 156 2.49 -12.78 14.46
CA ALA A 156 1.97 -14.11 14.78
C ALA A 156 2.60 -14.69 16.06
N ARG A 157 3.94 -14.58 16.20
CA ARG A 157 4.64 -15.00 17.43
C ARG A 157 4.25 -14.18 18.65
N ALA A 158 4.13 -12.85 18.50
CA ALA A 158 3.73 -11.98 19.61
C ALA A 158 2.29 -12.23 20.08
N ARG A 159 1.42 -12.68 19.18
CA ARG A 159 0.04 -13.11 19.49
C ARG A 159 -0.02 -14.51 20.12
N GLY A 160 1.04 -15.30 20.01
CA GLY A 160 1.06 -16.69 20.49
C GLY A 160 0.11 -17.60 19.73
N LEU A 161 -0.09 -17.36 18.43
CA LEU A 161 -1.01 -18.14 17.59
C LEU A 161 -0.62 -19.63 17.58
N ALA A 162 -1.61 -20.52 17.63
CA ALA A 162 -1.39 -21.96 17.48
C ALA A 162 -0.95 -22.31 16.04
N ALA A 163 -0.37 -23.49 15.84
CA ALA A 163 0.15 -23.92 14.54
C ALA A 163 -0.95 -24.09 13.47
N ASP A 164 -2.17 -24.38 13.91
CA ASP A 164 -3.38 -24.59 13.11
C ASP A 164 -4.31 -23.36 13.09
N GLU A 165 -3.94 -22.28 13.79
CA GLU A 165 -4.75 -21.07 13.85
C GLU A 165 -4.60 -20.23 12.57
N LEU A 166 -5.74 -19.95 11.92
CA LEU A 166 -5.76 -19.14 10.70
C LEU A 166 -5.33 -17.69 10.99
N THR A 167 -4.39 -17.19 10.19
CA THR A 167 -4.03 -15.77 10.20
C THR A 167 -4.09 -15.20 8.78
N VAL A 168 -4.57 -13.96 8.66
CA VAL A 168 -4.70 -13.26 7.38
C VAL A 168 -3.76 -12.06 7.36
N PHE A 169 -3.00 -11.92 6.28
CA PHE A 169 -2.18 -10.75 6.00
C PHE A 169 -2.73 -10.02 4.77
N ALA A 170 -3.49 -8.96 5.01
CA ALA A 170 -4.10 -8.15 3.97
C ALA A 170 -3.10 -7.09 3.47
N VAL A 171 -2.98 -6.97 2.15
CA VAL A 171 -2.19 -5.93 1.48
C VAL A 171 -3.09 -5.18 0.50
N PHE A 172 -3.07 -3.86 0.57
CA PHE A 172 -3.70 -3.00 -0.43
C PHE A 172 -2.72 -2.74 -1.56
N ALA A 173 -3.19 -2.83 -2.80
CA ALA A 173 -2.37 -2.68 -3.99
C ALA A 173 -2.96 -1.61 -4.90
N ASP A 174 -2.09 -0.78 -5.49
CA ASP A 174 -2.51 0.12 -6.57
C ASP A 174 -2.83 -0.71 -7.83
N CYS A 175 -4.09 -0.69 -8.24
CA CYS A 175 -4.57 -1.49 -9.36
C CYS A 175 -4.58 -0.73 -10.68
N ARG A 176 -4.24 0.56 -10.72
CA ARG A 176 -4.31 1.39 -11.95
C ARG A 176 -3.59 0.77 -13.13
N GLY A 177 -2.35 0.31 -12.93
CA GLY A 177 -1.55 -0.37 -13.96
C GLY A 177 -1.84 -1.86 -14.15
N ARG A 178 -2.81 -2.42 -13.40
CA ARG A 178 -3.13 -3.85 -13.37
C ARG A 178 -4.53 -4.17 -13.92
N VAL A 179 -5.43 -3.20 -13.96
CA VAL A 179 -6.72 -3.32 -14.64
C VAL A 179 -6.53 -3.26 -16.16
N ASP A 180 -7.43 -3.89 -16.90
CA ASP A 180 -7.44 -3.87 -18.36
C ASP A 180 -8.71 -3.19 -18.88
N PRO A 181 -8.62 -2.07 -19.63
CA PRO A 181 -7.39 -1.34 -19.94
C PRO A 181 -6.84 -0.60 -18.70
N PRO A 182 -5.51 -0.33 -18.64
CA PRO A 182 -4.90 0.40 -17.54
C PRO A 182 -5.54 1.78 -17.32
N VAL A 183 -5.70 2.15 -16.06
CA VAL A 183 -6.16 3.48 -15.66
C VAL A 183 -4.95 4.38 -15.46
N SER A 184 -5.06 5.65 -15.88
CA SER A 184 -3.99 6.63 -15.74
C SER A 184 -3.58 6.81 -14.27
N PRO A 185 -2.28 6.97 -13.96
CA PRO A 185 -1.81 7.40 -12.64
C PRO A 185 -2.45 8.72 -12.16
N ALA A 186 -2.91 9.58 -13.08
CA ALA A 186 -3.58 10.83 -12.74
C ALA A 186 -5.04 10.64 -12.27
N TYR A 187 -5.57 9.42 -12.28
CA TYR A 187 -6.91 9.11 -11.79
C TYR A 187 -7.02 9.28 -10.28
N ILE A 188 -8.01 10.07 -9.87
CA ILE A 188 -8.41 10.25 -8.47
C ILE A 188 -9.56 9.29 -8.16
N GLY A 189 -9.37 8.42 -7.19
CA GLY A 189 -10.33 7.40 -6.79
C GLY A 189 -9.66 6.21 -6.10
N ASN A 190 -10.40 5.11 -5.96
CA ASN A 190 -9.88 3.80 -5.55
C ASN A 190 -9.86 2.84 -6.74
#